data_AF-A0A3M2HP83-F1
#
_entry.id   AF-A0A3M2HP83-F1
#
_cell.length_a   1.000
_cell.length_b   1.000
_cell.length_c   1.000
_cell.angle_alpha   90.00
_cell.angle_beta   90.00
_cell.angle_gamma   90.00
#
_symmetry.space_group_name_H-M   'P 1'
#
loop_
_entity.id
_entity.type
_entity.pdbx_description
1 polymer ?
#
loop_
_entity_poly.entity_id
_entity_poly.type
_entity_poly.pdbx_seq_one_letter_code
_entity_poly.pdbx_strand_id
1 'polypeptide(L)'
;MSRTPCAAALAGLLLLSAPMPGHADEQAIAKRDSENKRWSQQLLKQTKGNPPALEAKYNHVITFGQSLASAAEGWPALSKQPGYDNLMLGEATRSATFSGDRFVPVGGPEFKPLRAVVQLKRDPKVLLDGEAVAQLETQAQEEGESVEVGALNMARRLYLANKGIETDPKHLLVASNAATSGRSIAQLAKVGGTNEYRRVVQAVDQANQAARSENASYSFSALFWLQGEYDYAEVQGGINEKANYKKMLRQLRDDLYADTAKAIGQKQMPAFISYQTDAKSSVINGSLDIGMAQWELAQEESNWYLAGPVYPYVDKGTHLSANGYRWFGQMLGKVYNQVVVEQRGWQPLSPRRATVEGREILMDFHVPHPPLAFSEPYIGHKTQMIENYGFVITDDQGKVPVESIKVVADTVLRLVVGQDLVGTPTIRYASHEVGGAGELHDSDPTVADANYEFLPDEGMPEQANIEALVGKPYPLQNWSIAFEMQAVDGHDSAP
;
A
#
# COMPACT_ATOMS: atom_id res chain seq x y z
N MET A 1 -78.09 -1.43 -60.08
CA MET A 1 -76.74 -2.02 -60.17
C MET A 1 -75.88 -1.01 -60.91
N SER A 2 -74.76 -0.48 -60.48
CA SER A 2 -73.94 -0.56 -59.26
C SER A 2 -73.10 0.73 -59.25
N ARG A 3 -72.92 1.34 -58.08
CA ARG A 3 -72.22 2.61 -57.88
C ARG A 3 -70.70 2.43 -57.98
N THR A 4 -70.02 3.40 -58.56
CA THR A 4 -68.58 3.68 -58.41
C THR A 4 -68.22 3.93 -56.94
N PRO A 5 -66.97 3.60 -56.55
CA PRO A 5 -66.31 4.39 -55.51
C PRO A 5 -64.90 4.84 -55.88
N CYS A 6 -64.54 5.95 -55.24
CA CYS A 6 -63.29 6.68 -55.33
C CYS A 6 -62.41 6.35 -54.10
N ALA A 7 -61.09 6.31 -54.32
CA ALA A 7 -59.95 6.60 -53.43
C ALA A 7 -59.79 5.95 -52.03
N ALA A 8 -58.60 5.41 -51.76
CA ALA A 8 -57.73 5.84 -50.64
C ALA A 8 -56.34 5.18 -50.75
N ALA A 9 -55.29 6.00 -50.82
CA ALA A 9 -53.90 5.58 -50.70
C ALA A 9 -53.52 5.53 -49.21
N LEU A 10 -53.02 4.37 -48.73
CA LEU A 10 -52.39 4.25 -47.41
C LEU A 10 -50.90 4.55 -47.54
N ALA A 11 -50.44 5.62 -46.90
CA ALA A 11 -49.04 5.86 -46.60
C ALA A 11 -48.69 5.12 -45.30
N GLY A 12 -47.76 4.15 -45.38
CA GLY A 12 -47.21 3.48 -44.20
C GLY A 12 -46.20 4.38 -43.48
N LEU A 13 -46.50 4.73 -42.23
CA LEU A 13 -45.51 5.30 -41.30
C LEU A 13 -44.57 4.19 -40.82
N LEU A 14 -43.29 4.26 -41.20
CA LEU A 14 -42.20 3.57 -40.50
C LEU A 14 -41.95 4.31 -39.17
N LEU A 15 -42.33 3.69 -38.06
CA LEU A 15 -41.91 4.09 -36.73
C LEU A 15 -40.45 3.66 -36.52
N LEU A 16 -39.52 4.59 -36.68
CA LEU A 16 -38.16 4.46 -36.16
C LEU A 16 -38.24 4.58 -34.63
N SER A 17 -38.11 3.44 -33.93
CA SER A 17 -37.92 3.42 -32.48
C SER A 17 -36.53 3.97 -32.16
N ALA A 18 -36.47 5.19 -31.62
CA ALA A 18 -35.26 5.68 -30.95
C ALA A 18 -34.96 4.79 -29.72
N PRO A 19 -33.68 4.52 -29.38
CA PRO A 19 -33.36 3.79 -28.17
C PRO A 19 -33.86 4.60 -26.96
N MET A 20 -34.50 3.92 -26.00
CA MET A 20 -34.85 4.51 -24.71
C MET A 20 -33.56 4.93 -23.97
N PRO A 21 -33.49 6.13 -23.37
CA PRO A 21 -32.27 6.67 -22.73
C PRO A 21 -31.59 5.72 -21.73
N GLY A 22 -32.36 4.91 -20.99
CA GLY A 22 -31.83 3.97 -20.00
C GLY A 22 -31.06 2.77 -20.56
N HIS A 23 -31.36 2.31 -21.78
CA HIS A 23 -30.65 1.16 -22.37
C HIS A 23 -29.31 1.55 -23.01
N ALA A 24 -29.18 2.79 -23.50
CA ALA A 24 -27.91 3.28 -24.04
C ALA A 24 -26.87 3.48 -22.92
N ASP A 25 -27.31 3.99 -21.77
CA ASP A 25 -26.50 4.20 -20.56
C ASP A 25 -25.97 2.87 -19.98
N GLU A 26 -26.83 1.85 -19.87
CA GLU A 26 -26.43 0.50 -19.43
C GLU A 26 -25.38 -0.15 -20.35
N GLN A 27 -25.53 -0.02 -21.67
CA GLN A 27 -24.56 -0.55 -22.64
C GLN A 27 -23.21 0.18 -22.57
N ALA A 28 -23.24 1.50 -22.38
CA ALA A 28 -22.02 2.30 -22.21
C ALA A 28 -21.26 1.88 -20.94
N ILE A 29 -21.96 1.76 -19.80
CA ILE A 29 -21.36 1.29 -18.54
C ILE A 29 -20.79 -0.13 -18.69
N ALA A 30 -21.52 -1.06 -19.31
CA ALA A 30 -21.04 -2.43 -19.51
C ALA A 30 -19.78 -2.49 -20.38
N LYS A 31 -19.68 -1.62 -21.39
CA LYS A 31 -18.47 -1.50 -22.23
C LYS A 31 -17.28 -1.01 -21.41
N ARG A 32 -17.45 0.07 -20.63
CA ARG A 32 -16.40 0.61 -19.74
C ARG A 32 -15.93 -0.44 -18.75
N ASP A 33 -16.87 -1.17 -18.14
CA ASP A 33 -16.55 -2.23 -17.20
C ASP A 33 -15.74 -3.37 -17.84
N SER A 34 -16.13 -3.81 -19.05
CA SER A 34 -15.35 -4.81 -19.80
C SER A 34 -13.94 -4.33 -20.16
N GLU A 35 -13.78 -3.05 -20.51
CA GLU A 35 -12.49 -2.46 -20.83
C GLU A 35 -11.59 -2.36 -19.58
N ASN A 36 -12.14 -1.92 -18.46
CA ASN A 36 -11.47 -1.88 -17.16
C ASN A 36 -10.99 -3.27 -16.73
N LYS A 37 -11.87 -4.28 -16.76
CA LYS A 37 -11.51 -5.66 -16.41
C LYS A 37 -10.39 -6.20 -17.30
N ARG A 38 -10.47 -5.98 -18.62
CA ARG A 38 -9.43 -6.42 -19.56
C ARG A 38 -8.09 -5.74 -19.26
N TRP A 39 -8.11 -4.43 -19.02
CA TRP A 39 -6.91 -3.67 -18.69
C TRP A 39 -6.28 -4.15 -17.37
N SER A 40 -7.07 -4.31 -16.31
CA SER A 40 -6.60 -4.83 -15.02
C SER A 40 -5.97 -6.22 -15.16
N GLN A 41 -6.62 -7.12 -15.90
CA GLN A 41 -6.07 -8.46 -16.14
C GLN A 41 -4.76 -8.45 -16.93
N GLN A 42 -4.61 -7.53 -17.89
CA GLN A 42 -3.38 -7.37 -18.66
C GLN A 42 -2.26 -6.82 -17.77
N LEU A 43 -2.54 -5.80 -16.98
CA LEU A 43 -1.58 -5.22 -16.04
C LEU A 43 -1.05 -6.26 -15.06
N LEU A 44 -1.93 -7.04 -14.42
CA LEU A 44 -1.53 -8.03 -13.41
C LEU A 44 -0.77 -9.22 -14.03
N LYS A 45 -0.93 -9.50 -15.32
CA LYS A 45 -0.18 -10.56 -16.02
C LYS A 45 1.20 -10.10 -16.48
N GLN A 46 1.39 -8.81 -16.72
CA GLN A 46 2.63 -8.27 -17.28
C GLN A 46 3.59 -7.90 -16.16
N THR A 47 4.76 -8.53 -16.14
CA THR A 47 5.86 -8.17 -15.25
C THR A 47 6.30 -6.74 -15.50
N LYS A 48 6.30 -5.89 -14.47
CA LYS A 48 6.82 -4.52 -14.56
C LYS A 48 8.30 -4.48 -14.23
N GLY A 49 9.11 -5.23 -14.99
CA GLY A 49 10.55 -5.42 -14.77
C GLY A 49 10.89 -6.88 -14.45
N ASN A 50 12.06 -7.14 -13.87
CA ASN A 50 12.57 -8.49 -13.60
C ASN A 50 13.32 -8.53 -12.26
N PRO A 51 12.61 -8.45 -11.12
CA PRO A 51 13.24 -8.57 -9.81
C PRO A 51 13.84 -9.97 -9.63
N PRO A 52 14.89 -10.14 -8.81
CA PRO A 52 15.52 -11.44 -8.60
C PRO A 52 14.50 -12.47 -8.12
N ALA A 53 14.39 -13.60 -8.83
CA ALA A 53 13.60 -14.73 -8.38
C ALA A 53 14.23 -15.37 -7.13
N LEU A 54 13.44 -16.16 -6.40
CA LEU A 54 13.90 -16.90 -5.22
C LEU A 54 14.76 -18.11 -5.59
N GLU A 55 15.98 -17.86 -6.06
CA GLU A 55 16.95 -18.88 -6.48
C GLU A 55 18.17 -18.96 -5.56
N ALA A 56 18.42 -17.93 -4.74
CA ALA A 56 19.47 -17.98 -3.74
C ALA A 56 19.04 -18.77 -2.50
N LYS A 57 20.01 -19.31 -1.76
CA LYS A 57 19.78 -19.89 -0.43
C LYS A 57 19.19 -18.86 0.52
N TYR A 58 19.71 -17.64 0.50
CA TYR A 58 19.24 -16.52 1.30
C TYR A 58 18.75 -15.37 0.40
N ASN A 59 17.45 -15.09 0.45
CA ASN A 59 16.81 -14.01 -0.30
C ASN A 59 16.39 -12.91 0.68
N HIS A 60 17.17 -11.84 0.70
CA HIS A 60 17.07 -10.79 1.71
C HIS A 60 16.07 -9.72 1.30
N VAL A 61 15.20 -9.34 2.23
CA VAL A 61 14.32 -8.19 2.16
C VAL A 61 14.76 -7.16 3.20
N ILE A 62 14.93 -5.92 2.77
CA ILE A 62 15.28 -4.79 3.66
C ILE A 62 14.07 -3.87 3.79
N THR A 63 13.65 -3.55 5.02
CA THR A 63 12.75 -2.42 5.29
C THR A 63 13.58 -1.14 5.48
N PHE A 64 13.20 -0.04 4.83
CA PHE A 64 13.82 1.27 4.99
C PHE A 64 12.78 2.40 4.92
N GLY A 65 13.08 3.53 5.55
CA GLY A 65 12.16 4.65 5.65
C GLY A 65 12.18 5.30 7.03
N GLN A 66 11.03 5.83 7.45
CA GLN A 66 10.87 6.56 8.72
C GLN A 66 10.16 5.73 9.82
N SER A 67 9.38 6.38 10.68
CA SER A 67 8.81 5.79 11.88
C SER A 67 7.86 4.62 11.63
N LEU A 68 7.03 4.64 10.57
CA LEU A 68 6.26 3.46 10.19
C LEU A 68 7.16 2.31 9.74
N ALA A 69 8.22 2.59 8.96
CA ALA A 69 9.19 1.58 8.57
C ALA A 69 9.90 0.98 9.80
N SER A 70 10.22 1.80 10.81
CA SER A 70 10.93 1.35 12.02
C SER A 70 10.02 0.72 13.07
N ALA A 71 8.70 0.65 12.82
CA ALA A 71 7.70 0.14 13.73
C ALA A 71 7.58 0.93 15.05
N ALA A 72 7.72 2.25 14.97
CA ALA A 72 7.50 3.14 16.11
C ALA A 72 6.11 2.92 16.71
N GLU A 73 6.05 2.81 18.03
CA GLU A 73 4.84 2.50 18.81
C GLU A 73 4.20 1.13 18.51
N GLY A 74 4.84 0.28 17.70
CA GLY A 74 4.34 -1.02 17.28
C GLY A 74 4.32 -2.08 18.39
N TRP A 75 4.45 -1.69 19.66
CA TRP A 75 4.39 -2.59 20.81
C TRP A 75 2.92 -2.87 21.24
N PRO A 76 2.66 -4.05 21.84
CA PRO A 76 3.60 -5.16 22.06
C PRO A 76 3.95 -5.92 20.77
N ALA A 77 5.02 -6.72 20.80
CA ALA A 77 5.30 -7.66 19.71
C ALA A 77 4.29 -8.82 19.73
N LEU A 78 3.75 -9.20 18.57
CA LEU A 78 2.75 -10.25 18.43
C LEU A 78 3.38 -11.52 17.83
N SER A 79 4.22 -11.37 16.82
CA SER A 79 4.90 -12.46 16.12
C SER A 79 6.13 -12.96 16.89
N LYS A 80 5.96 -13.36 18.16
CA LYS A 80 7.07 -13.68 19.09
C LYS A 80 7.79 -14.99 18.79
N GLN A 81 7.08 -15.91 18.15
CA GLN A 81 7.60 -17.21 17.72
C GLN A 81 7.76 -17.23 16.20
N PRO A 82 8.76 -17.96 15.66
CA PRO A 82 8.88 -18.15 14.22
C PRO A 82 7.61 -18.82 13.67
N GLY A 83 6.95 -18.17 12.71
CA GLY A 83 5.79 -18.73 12.03
C GLY A 83 6.19 -19.75 10.95
N TYR A 84 7.36 -19.53 10.33
CA TYR A 84 7.94 -20.35 9.27
C TYR A 84 9.47 -20.42 9.45
N ASP A 85 10.18 -20.99 8.47
CA ASP A 85 11.64 -21.07 8.41
C ASP A 85 12.32 -19.78 7.89
N ASN A 86 11.60 -18.66 7.93
CA ASN A 86 12.15 -17.33 7.64
C ASN A 86 13.21 -16.94 8.69
N LEU A 87 14.15 -16.10 8.27
CA LEU A 87 15.28 -15.66 9.09
C LEU A 87 15.32 -14.13 9.21
N MET A 88 16.09 -13.63 10.18
CA MET A 88 16.48 -12.24 10.33
C MET A 88 17.98 -12.14 10.64
N LEU A 89 18.59 -11.00 10.33
CA LEU A 89 19.99 -10.73 10.65
C LEU A 89 20.14 -10.24 12.10
N GLY A 90 20.63 -11.09 12.98
CA GLY A 90 20.72 -10.84 14.42
C GLY A 90 19.46 -11.26 15.19
N GLU A 91 19.36 -10.82 16.44
CA GLU A 91 18.25 -11.17 17.36
C GLU A 91 17.01 -10.27 17.22
N ALA A 92 17.08 -9.28 16.32
CA ALA A 92 16.01 -8.38 15.93
C ALA A 92 16.20 -8.03 14.45
N THR A 93 15.12 -7.75 13.70
CA THR A 93 15.24 -7.27 12.31
C THR A 93 15.91 -5.90 12.25
N ARG A 94 15.66 -5.05 13.26
CA ARG A 94 16.20 -3.70 13.38
C ARG A 94 17.59 -3.67 14.03
N SER A 95 18.29 -2.58 13.80
CA SER A 95 19.63 -2.33 14.36
C SER A 95 19.61 -2.16 15.89
N ALA A 96 20.70 -2.53 16.55
CA ALA A 96 21.06 -2.20 17.93
C ALA A 96 21.36 -0.70 18.14
N THR A 97 21.27 0.11 17.08
CA THR A 97 21.32 1.57 17.14
C THR A 97 20.02 2.17 16.59
N PHE A 98 19.44 3.11 17.33
CA PHE A 98 18.15 3.73 16.98
C PHE A 98 18.27 4.63 15.74
N SER A 99 19.36 5.38 15.63
CA SER A 99 19.62 6.32 14.55
C SER A 99 21.11 6.43 14.23
N GLY A 100 21.43 7.16 13.16
CA GLY A 100 22.81 7.38 12.71
C GLY A 100 23.29 6.36 11.69
N ASP A 101 24.55 6.49 11.29
CA ASP A 101 25.10 5.92 10.06
C ASP A 101 25.47 4.44 10.12
N ARG A 102 25.23 3.77 11.25
CA ARG A 102 25.61 2.37 11.49
C ARG A 102 24.40 1.46 11.64
N PHE A 103 24.38 0.37 10.88
CA PHE A 103 23.54 -0.79 11.12
C PHE A 103 24.35 -1.83 11.90
N VAL A 104 23.88 -2.18 13.10
CA VAL A 104 24.53 -3.13 14.00
C VAL A 104 23.50 -4.20 14.36
N PRO A 105 23.64 -5.44 13.88
CA PRO A 105 22.75 -6.53 14.27
C PRO A 105 22.75 -6.75 15.79
N VAL A 106 21.57 -6.86 16.39
CA VAL A 106 21.45 -7.20 17.82
C VAL A 106 22.02 -8.61 18.04
N GLY A 107 22.87 -8.80 19.03
CA GLY A 107 23.45 -10.13 19.34
C GLY A 107 24.49 -10.65 18.34
N GLY A 108 24.81 -9.90 17.27
CA GLY A 108 25.80 -10.27 16.26
C GLY A 108 25.22 -10.59 14.88
N PRO A 109 26.05 -10.70 13.83
CA PRO A 109 25.61 -10.75 12.43
C PRO A 109 25.19 -12.15 11.95
N GLU A 110 24.70 -13.01 12.84
CA GLU A 110 24.24 -14.36 12.47
C GLU A 110 22.78 -14.35 12.04
N PHE A 111 22.38 -15.26 11.16
CA PHE A 111 20.97 -15.47 10.87
C PHE A 111 20.27 -16.19 12.04
N LYS A 112 19.16 -15.61 12.51
CA LYS A 112 18.29 -16.20 13.53
C LYS A 112 16.87 -16.38 12.98
N PRO A 113 16.06 -17.30 13.53
CA PRO A 113 14.66 -17.43 13.14
C PRO A 113 13.90 -16.10 13.27
N LEU A 114 13.14 -15.74 12.24
CA LEU A 114 12.40 -14.47 12.17
C LEU A 114 11.34 -14.40 13.27
N ARG A 115 11.37 -13.33 14.06
CA ARG A 115 10.35 -12.99 15.05
C ARG A 115 10.30 -11.48 15.26
N ALA A 116 9.18 -10.99 15.78
CA ALA A 116 9.07 -9.64 16.30
C ALA A 116 9.60 -9.55 17.73
N VAL A 117 10.15 -8.38 18.06
CA VAL A 117 10.64 -8.03 19.40
C VAL A 117 10.29 -6.57 19.68
N VAL A 118 10.26 -6.17 20.95
CA VAL A 118 10.20 -4.75 21.31
C VAL A 118 11.59 -4.29 21.75
N GLN A 119 12.11 -3.24 21.13
CA GLN A 119 13.41 -2.66 21.48
C GLN A 119 13.25 -1.40 22.31
N LEU A 120 14.01 -1.31 23.39
CA LEU A 120 14.06 -0.11 24.22
C LEU A 120 14.74 1.03 23.45
N LYS A 121 14.02 2.13 23.19
CA LYS A 121 14.52 3.20 22.32
C LYS A 121 15.83 3.85 22.80
N ARG A 122 15.98 4.03 24.12
CA ARG A 122 17.20 4.63 24.71
C ARG A 122 18.42 3.71 24.71
N ASP A 123 18.22 2.40 24.58
CA ASP A 123 19.28 1.40 24.46
C ASP A 123 18.82 0.24 23.56
N PRO A 124 18.83 0.41 22.23
CA PRO A 124 18.12 -0.49 21.29
C PRO A 124 18.67 -1.90 21.21
N LYS A 125 19.82 -2.19 21.83
CA LYS A 125 20.29 -3.57 22.01
C LYS A 125 19.49 -4.34 23.06
N VAL A 126 18.73 -3.64 23.90
CA VAL A 126 17.89 -4.23 24.96
C VAL A 126 16.52 -4.56 24.37
N LEU A 127 16.17 -5.85 24.45
CA LEU A 127 14.88 -6.39 24.05
C LEU A 127 13.98 -6.47 25.30
N LEU A 128 12.80 -5.86 25.23
CA LEU A 128 11.84 -5.85 26.32
C LEU A 128 10.97 -7.11 26.29
N ASP A 129 10.69 -7.67 27.46
CA ASP A 129 9.68 -8.73 27.64
C ASP A 129 8.28 -8.12 27.86
N GLY A 130 7.26 -8.98 27.97
CA GLY A 130 5.87 -8.53 28.10
C GLY A 130 5.62 -7.69 29.36
N GLU A 131 6.27 -8.02 30.48
CA GLU A 131 6.13 -7.28 31.74
C GLU A 131 6.73 -5.88 31.61
N ALA A 132 7.93 -5.75 31.04
CA ALA A 132 8.55 -4.45 30.79
C ALA A 132 7.76 -3.62 29.78
N VAL A 133 7.19 -4.25 28.74
CA VAL A 133 6.32 -3.59 27.76
C VAL A 133 5.04 -3.06 28.41
N ALA A 134 4.44 -3.80 29.34
CA ALA A 134 3.25 -3.36 30.07
C ALA A 134 3.47 -2.10 30.93
N GLN A 135 4.73 -1.78 31.25
CA GLN A 135 5.11 -0.57 31.99
C GLN A 135 5.44 0.64 31.10
N LEU A 136 5.33 0.51 29.77
CA LEU A 136 5.53 1.62 28.85
C LEU A 136 4.42 2.67 28.99
N GLU A 137 4.79 3.93 28.81
CA GLU A 137 3.81 5.03 28.74
C GLU A 137 2.91 4.88 27.51
N THR A 138 1.67 5.41 27.55
CA THR A 138 0.65 5.24 26.51
C THR A 138 1.09 5.60 25.08
N GLN A 139 2.12 6.45 24.93
CA GLN A 139 2.66 6.92 23.64
C GLN A 139 4.18 6.68 23.52
N ALA A 140 4.69 5.70 24.27
CA ALA A 140 6.09 5.34 24.25
C ALA A 140 6.51 4.93 22.83
N GLN A 141 7.63 5.48 22.36
CA GLN A 141 8.08 5.40 20.96
C GLN A 141 8.94 4.16 20.67
N GLU A 142 8.90 3.18 21.57
CA GLU A 142 9.57 1.89 21.46
C GLU A 142 9.12 1.17 20.19
N GLU A 143 10.09 0.51 19.55
CA GLU A 143 9.88 -0.11 18.25
C GLU A 143 9.53 -1.59 18.44
N GLY A 144 8.38 -2.02 17.91
CA GLY A 144 7.76 -3.31 18.21
C GLY A 144 7.53 -4.22 17.00
N GLU A 145 6.30 -4.72 16.86
CA GLU A 145 5.83 -5.51 15.72
C GLU A 145 6.07 -4.74 14.42
N SER A 146 6.89 -5.29 13.52
CA SER A 146 7.27 -4.62 12.27
C SER A 146 6.74 -5.30 11.02
N VAL A 147 6.56 -4.49 9.98
CA VAL A 147 5.91 -4.91 8.74
C VAL A 147 6.63 -6.08 8.04
N GLU A 148 7.97 -6.12 8.07
CA GLU A 148 8.73 -7.21 7.46
C GLU A 148 8.47 -8.57 8.11
N VAL A 149 8.15 -8.61 9.40
CA VAL A 149 7.87 -9.88 10.08
C VAL A 149 6.57 -10.48 9.54
N GLY A 150 5.49 -9.67 9.49
CA GLY A 150 4.22 -10.07 8.89
C GLY A 150 4.35 -10.37 7.40
N ALA A 151 5.09 -9.55 6.66
CA ALA A 151 5.26 -9.69 5.21
C ALA A 151 5.95 -10.99 4.83
N LEU A 152 7.06 -11.34 5.48
CA LEU A 152 7.82 -12.52 5.12
C LEU A 152 7.10 -13.80 5.55
N ASN A 153 6.34 -13.78 6.64
CA ASN A 153 5.47 -14.90 7.00
C ASN A 153 4.36 -15.12 5.95
N MET A 154 3.69 -14.05 5.50
CA MET A 154 2.70 -14.16 4.42
C MET A 154 3.33 -14.64 3.10
N ALA A 155 4.44 -14.04 2.70
CA ALA A 155 5.15 -14.40 1.46
C ALA A 155 5.60 -15.85 1.49
N ARG A 156 6.12 -16.33 2.64
CA ARG A 156 6.57 -17.71 2.79
C ARG A 156 5.41 -18.69 2.69
N ARG A 157 4.29 -18.41 3.34
CA ARG A 157 3.06 -19.21 3.22
C ARG A 157 2.61 -19.34 1.76
N LEU A 158 2.46 -18.20 1.09
CA LEU A 158 2.00 -18.16 -0.31
C LEU A 158 2.98 -18.88 -1.24
N TYR A 159 4.28 -18.69 -1.04
CA TYR A 159 5.33 -19.39 -1.79
C TYR A 159 5.23 -20.91 -1.66
N LEU A 160 5.11 -21.42 -0.42
CA LEU A 160 5.02 -22.85 -0.14
C LEU A 160 3.73 -23.45 -0.71
N ALA A 161 2.60 -22.74 -0.53
CA ALA A 161 1.30 -23.12 -1.08
C ALA A 161 1.32 -23.18 -2.62
N ASN A 162 1.89 -22.15 -3.27
CA ASN A 162 2.01 -22.08 -4.73
C ASN A 162 2.85 -23.22 -5.31
N LYS A 163 3.84 -23.71 -4.55
CA LYS A 163 4.67 -24.85 -4.94
C LYS A 163 4.10 -26.21 -4.52
N GLY A 164 3.07 -26.24 -3.67
CA GLY A 164 2.51 -27.48 -3.12
C GLY A 164 3.51 -28.25 -2.25
N ILE A 165 4.36 -27.53 -1.51
CA ILE A 165 5.39 -28.11 -0.63
C ILE A 165 5.27 -27.56 0.79
N GLU A 166 5.71 -28.32 1.79
CA GLU A 166 5.65 -27.88 3.19
C GLU A 166 6.87 -27.06 3.62
N THR A 167 8.03 -27.33 3.02
CA THR A 167 9.28 -26.62 3.34
C THR A 167 10.14 -26.46 2.08
N ASP A 168 10.94 -25.41 2.05
CA ASP A 168 12.00 -25.25 1.05
C ASP A 168 13.26 -24.68 1.70
N PRO A 169 14.06 -25.53 2.37
CA PRO A 169 15.27 -25.07 3.02
C PRO A 169 16.31 -24.58 2.00
N LYS A 170 16.12 -24.76 0.69
CA LYS A 170 17.07 -24.28 -0.33
C LYS A 170 16.83 -22.83 -0.72
N HIS A 171 15.68 -22.24 -0.38
CA HIS A 171 15.34 -20.85 -0.69
C HIS A 171 14.64 -20.23 0.51
N LEU A 172 15.42 -19.60 1.39
CA LEU A 172 14.94 -18.96 2.61
C LEU A 172 14.79 -17.45 2.40
N LEU A 173 13.83 -16.85 3.11
CA LEU A 173 13.68 -15.40 3.18
C LEU A 173 14.42 -14.89 4.42
N VAL A 174 15.10 -13.75 4.27
CA VAL A 174 15.81 -13.07 5.36
C VAL A 174 15.27 -11.66 5.50
N ALA A 175 15.12 -11.16 6.73
CA ALA A 175 14.70 -9.79 7.04
C ALA A 175 15.82 -8.98 7.68
N SER A 176 15.97 -7.72 7.27
CA SER A 176 16.54 -6.66 8.12
C SER A 176 15.74 -5.37 7.96
N ASN A 177 15.85 -4.47 8.93
CA ASN A 177 15.16 -3.20 8.98
C ASN A 177 16.14 -2.08 9.32
N ALA A 178 16.49 -1.31 8.28
CA ALA A 178 17.46 -0.24 8.32
C ALA A 178 16.81 1.14 8.56
N ALA A 179 15.50 1.20 8.83
CA ALA A 179 14.77 2.43 9.01
C ALA A 179 15.26 3.24 10.23
N THR A 180 14.92 4.53 10.22
CA THR A 180 15.17 5.46 11.32
C THR A 180 13.97 6.38 11.47
N SER A 181 13.33 6.34 12.64
CA SER A 181 12.19 7.19 12.97
C SER A 181 12.47 8.70 12.79
N GLY A 182 11.44 9.42 12.34
CA GLY A 182 11.45 10.87 12.24
C GLY A 182 12.46 11.41 11.23
N ARG A 183 12.37 10.93 9.98
CA ARG A 183 13.25 11.34 8.88
C ARG A 183 12.44 11.75 7.66
N SER A 184 12.83 12.86 7.05
CA SER A 184 12.42 13.23 5.69
C SER A 184 13.23 12.45 4.66
N ILE A 185 12.76 12.43 3.42
CA ILE A 185 13.53 11.83 2.33
C ILE A 185 14.88 12.51 2.11
N ALA A 186 14.96 13.83 2.35
CA ALA A 186 16.19 14.60 2.28
C ALA A 186 17.27 14.06 3.21
N GLN A 187 16.88 13.71 4.44
CA GLN A 187 17.81 13.16 5.42
C GLN A 187 18.24 11.74 5.08
N LEU A 188 17.34 10.91 4.56
CA LEU A 188 17.61 9.51 4.19
C LEU A 188 18.38 9.38 2.87
N ALA A 189 18.49 10.44 2.07
CA ALA A 189 19.26 10.44 0.84
C ALA A 189 20.77 10.22 1.09
N LYS A 190 21.47 9.68 0.09
CA LYS A 190 22.91 9.40 0.14
C LYS A 190 23.78 10.61 0.53
N VAL A 191 23.37 11.81 0.11
CA VAL A 191 24.03 13.09 0.41
C VAL A 191 23.26 13.95 1.43
N GLY A 192 22.33 13.34 2.17
CA GLY A 192 21.40 13.99 3.11
C GLY A 192 21.98 14.41 4.47
N GLY A 193 23.28 14.21 4.68
CA GLY A 193 24.00 14.64 5.89
C GLY A 193 23.84 13.73 7.12
N THR A 194 22.74 12.98 7.23
CA THR A 194 22.54 12.04 8.35
C THR A 194 23.35 10.74 8.18
N ASN A 195 23.49 10.30 6.93
CA ASN A 195 24.16 9.06 6.49
C ASN A 195 23.40 7.76 6.83
N GLU A 196 22.15 7.84 7.27
CA GLU A 196 21.25 6.71 7.53
C GLU A 196 21.08 5.79 6.31
N TYR A 197 21.17 6.33 5.09
CA TYR A 197 21.28 5.58 3.84
C TYR A 197 22.26 4.39 3.92
N ARG A 198 23.41 4.59 4.58
CA ARG A 198 24.47 3.57 4.69
C ARG A 198 24.02 2.32 5.43
N ARG A 199 23.00 2.43 6.29
CA ARG A 199 22.47 1.30 7.06
C ARG A 199 21.96 0.18 6.15
N VAL A 200 21.33 0.52 5.02
CA VAL A 200 20.87 -0.47 4.03
C VAL A 200 22.06 -1.21 3.42
N VAL A 201 23.07 -0.47 2.95
CA VAL A 201 24.27 -1.06 2.33
C VAL A 201 25.01 -1.96 3.33
N GLN A 202 25.11 -1.54 4.59
CA GLN A 202 25.73 -2.31 5.66
C GLN A 202 24.95 -3.57 6.03
N ALA A 203 23.61 -3.52 6.08
CA ALA A 203 22.79 -4.69 6.35
C ALA A 203 22.92 -5.74 5.23
N VAL A 204 22.93 -5.29 3.97
CA VAL A 204 23.15 -6.14 2.79
C VAL A 204 24.54 -6.79 2.82
N ASP A 205 25.59 -6.01 3.11
CA ASP A 205 26.95 -6.52 3.19
C ASP A 205 27.12 -7.55 4.33
N GLN A 206 26.60 -7.26 5.52
CA GLN A 206 26.67 -8.16 6.67
C GLN A 206 25.91 -9.47 6.44
N ALA A 207 24.70 -9.42 5.85
CA ALA A 207 23.95 -10.63 5.50
C ALA A 207 24.66 -11.46 4.41
N ASN A 208 25.25 -10.80 3.40
CA ASN A 208 26.06 -11.49 2.38
C ASN A 208 27.31 -12.16 3.00
N GLN A 209 27.94 -11.53 3.98
CA GLN A 209 29.06 -12.13 4.73
C GLN A 209 28.62 -13.35 5.54
N ALA A 210 27.46 -13.28 6.22
CA ALA A 210 26.87 -14.42 6.94
C ALA A 210 26.52 -15.59 6.00
N ALA A 211 25.98 -15.32 4.82
CA ALA A 211 25.76 -16.35 3.81
C ALA A 211 27.07 -17.00 3.34
N ARG A 212 28.11 -16.20 3.10
CA ARG A 212 29.42 -16.69 2.64
C ARG A 212 30.15 -17.53 3.68
N SER A 213 30.02 -17.24 4.97
CA SER A 213 30.62 -18.06 6.03
C SER A 213 30.02 -19.47 6.08
N GLU A 214 28.79 -19.63 5.59
CA GLU A 214 28.11 -20.92 5.41
C GLU A 214 28.29 -21.52 4.00
N ASN A 215 29.10 -20.90 3.13
CA ASN A 215 29.25 -21.28 1.72
C ASN A 215 27.91 -21.33 0.95
N ALA A 216 27.00 -20.42 1.28
CA ALA A 216 25.66 -20.30 0.70
C ALA A 216 25.54 -19.14 -0.30
N SER A 217 24.61 -19.24 -1.24
CA SER A 217 24.26 -18.15 -2.15
C SER A 217 23.35 -17.11 -1.48
N TYR A 218 23.52 -15.85 -1.86
CA TYR A 218 22.79 -14.70 -1.33
C TYR A 218 22.25 -13.84 -2.48
N SER A 219 21.03 -13.32 -2.30
CA SER A 219 20.38 -12.37 -3.20
C SER A 219 19.69 -11.28 -2.39
N PHE A 220 19.83 -10.01 -2.82
CA PHE A 220 19.00 -8.92 -2.32
C PHE A 220 17.73 -8.85 -3.16
N SER A 221 16.62 -9.34 -2.60
CA SER A 221 15.40 -9.64 -3.33
C SER A 221 14.46 -8.43 -3.45
N ALA A 222 14.22 -7.72 -2.35
CA ALA A 222 13.35 -6.55 -2.34
C ALA A 222 13.70 -5.54 -1.25
N LEU A 223 13.29 -4.29 -1.47
CA LEU A 223 13.28 -3.24 -0.48
C LEU A 223 11.84 -2.80 -0.22
N PHE A 224 11.43 -2.78 1.05
CA PHE A 224 10.20 -2.16 1.50
C PHE A 224 10.47 -0.71 1.88
N TRP A 225 9.77 0.23 1.24
CA TRP A 225 9.91 1.67 1.49
C TRP A 225 8.65 2.23 2.16
N LEU A 226 8.79 2.66 3.41
CA LEU A 226 7.71 3.29 4.18
C LEU A 226 8.17 4.65 4.71
N GLN A 227 7.94 5.69 3.91
CA GLN A 227 8.22 7.08 4.27
C GLN A 227 7.42 8.04 3.38
N GLY A 228 7.03 9.18 3.96
CA GLY A 228 6.51 10.34 3.24
C GLY A 228 5.88 11.38 4.16
N GLU A 229 5.50 10.99 5.39
CA GLU A 229 4.78 11.83 6.34
C GLU A 229 5.53 13.13 6.69
N TYR A 230 6.86 13.05 6.84
CA TYR A 230 7.64 14.24 7.19
C TYR A 230 7.85 15.19 6.00
N ASP A 231 7.71 14.70 4.77
CA ASP A 231 7.71 15.54 3.59
C ASP A 231 6.37 16.26 3.40
N TYR A 232 5.25 15.64 3.77
CA TYR A 232 3.96 16.33 3.87
C TYR A 232 3.95 17.44 4.93
N ALA A 233 4.53 17.16 6.10
CA ALA A 233 4.54 18.08 7.23
C ALA A 233 5.60 19.19 7.10
N GLU A 234 6.42 19.18 6.04
CA GLU A 234 7.51 20.14 5.80
C GLU A 234 8.47 20.26 7.01
N VAL A 235 8.65 19.17 7.76
CA VAL A 235 9.52 19.11 8.92
C VAL A 235 10.83 18.38 8.58
N GLN A 236 11.88 18.71 9.32
CA GLN A 236 13.19 18.06 9.15
C GLN A 236 13.74 18.12 7.71
N GLY A 237 13.50 19.25 7.03
CA GLY A 237 13.92 19.45 5.63
C GLY A 237 13.04 18.75 4.60
N GLY A 238 11.87 18.24 5.01
CA GLY A 238 10.85 17.76 4.09
C GLY A 238 10.27 18.90 3.25
N ILE A 239 9.87 18.59 2.01
CA ILE A 239 9.28 19.54 1.07
C ILE A 239 8.02 18.91 0.48
N ASN A 240 6.87 19.55 0.70
CA ASN A 240 5.57 19.07 0.21
C ASN A 240 5.36 19.48 -1.27
N GLU A 241 6.14 18.88 -2.16
CA GLU A 241 6.06 19.12 -3.60
C GLU A 241 6.25 17.81 -4.36
N LYS A 242 5.25 17.42 -5.17
CA LYS A 242 5.22 16.15 -5.90
C LYS A 242 6.46 15.94 -6.76
N ALA A 243 6.84 16.94 -7.56
CA ALA A 243 7.98 16.84 -8.47
C ALA A 243 9.31 16.65 -7.72
N ASN A 244 9.51 17.40 -6.63
CA ASN A 244 10.70 17.26 -5.79
C ASN A 244 10.76 15.88 -5.13
N TYR A 245 9.68 15.42 -4.50
CA TYR A 245 9.65 14.12 -3.83
C TYR A 245 9.90 12.98 -4.83
N LYS A 246 9.28 13.00 -6.03
CA LYS A 246 9.54 12.02 -7.08
C LYS A 246 11.02 11.96 -7.48
N LYS A 247 11.64 13.12 -7.67
CA LYS A 247 13.06 13.23 -8.03
C LYS A 247 13.94 12.61 -6.94
N MET A 248 13.70 12.95 -5.68
CA MET A 248 14.50 12.49 -4.55
C MET A 248 14.34 10.99 -4.30
N LEU A 249 13.10 10.47 -4.39
CA LEU A 249 12.83 9.06 -4.15
C LEU A 249 13.39 8.16 -5.25
N ARG A 250 13.29 8.59 -6.51
CA ARG A 250 13.97 7.93 -7.63
C ARG A 250 15.48 7.90 -7.42
N GLN A 251 16.09 9.03 -7.09
CA GLN A 251 17.53 9.11 -6.85
C GLN A 251 17.97 8.21 -5.68
N LEU A 252 17.21 8.19 -4.58
CA LEU A 252 17.48 7.34 -3.42
C LEU A 252 17.49 5.85 -3.81
N ARG A 253 16.47 5.39 -4.54
CA ARG A 253 16.41 4.01 -5.02
C ARG A 253 17.61 3.68 -5.91
N ASP A 254 17.89 4.54 -6.88
CA ASP A 254 18.95 4.31 -7.86
C ASP A 254 20.33 4.26 -7.18
N ASP A 255 20.57 5.14 -6.21
CA ASP A 255 21.76 5.13 -5.37
C ASP A 255 21.87 3.80 -4.58
N LEU A 256 20.81 3.43 -3.85
CA LEU A 256 20.77 2.21 -3.03
C LEU A 256 21.09 0.97 -3.86
N TYR A 257 20.52 0.89 -5.06
CA TYR A 257 20.73 -0.23 -5.96
C TYR A 257 22.11 -0.23 -6.59
N ALA A 258 22.66 0.93 -6.97
CA ALA A 258 24.03 1.01 -7.46
C ALA A 258 25.05 0.54 -6.40
N ASP A 259 24.91 1.00 -5.16
CA ASP A 259 25.86 0.67 -4.09
C ASP A 259 25.70 -0.78 -3.60
N THR A 260 24.47 -1.29 -3.47
CA THR A 260 24.24 -2.69 -3.07
C THR A 260 24.62 -3.67 -4.17
N ALA A 261 24.33 -3.38 -5.44
CA ALA A 261 24.79 -4.19 -6.59
C ALA A 261 26.32 -4.29 -6.62
N LYS A 262 27.02 -3.17 -6.38
CA LYS A 262 28.49 -3.15 -6.27
C LYS A 262 28.99 -3.99 -5.08
N ALA A 263 28.30 -3.96 -3.94
CA ALA A 263 28.70 -4.68 -2.74
C ALA A 263 28.60 -6.21 -2.89
N ILE A 264 27.56 -6.72 -3.57
CA ILE A 264 27.28 -8.17 -3.63
C ILE A 264 27.48 -8.78 -5.03
N GLY A 265 27.72 -7.96 -6.06
CA GLY A 265 27.89 -8.41 -7.45
C GLY A 265 26.57 -8.78 -8.16
N GLN A 266 25.43 -8.38 -7.60
CA GLN A 266 24.11 -8.67 -8.16
C GLN A 266 23.81 -7.75 -9.34
N LYS A 267 23.26 -8.33 -10.42
CA LYS A 267 22.91 -7.59 -11.65
C LYS A 267 21.43 -7.21 -11.72
N GLN A 268 20.55 -8.07 -11.22
CA GLN A 268 19.11 -7.83 -11.22
C GLN A 268 18.75 -6.80 -10.14
N MET A 269 17.97 -5.81 -10.53
CA MET A 269 17.47 -4.78 -9.62
C MET A 269 16.43 -5.40 -8.67
N PRO A 270 16.59 -5.27 -7.34
CA PRO A 270 15.58 -5.73 -6.37
C PRO A 270 14.21 -5.11 -6.64
N ALA A 271 13.13 -5.74 -6.18
CA ALA A 271 11.82 -5.09 -6.17
C ALA A 271 11.82 -3.92 -5.18
N PHE A 272 11.33 -2.75 -5.59
CA PHE A 272 11.05 -1.62 -4.72
C PHE A 272 9.56 -1.60 -4.42
N ILE A 273 9.15 -2.07 -3.25
CA ILE A 273 7.74 -2.13 -2.86
C ILE A 273 7.50 -1.01 -1.86
N SER A 274 6.88 0.07 -2.32
CA SER A 274 6.48 1.20 -1.49
C SER A 274 5.03 1.07 -1.03
N TYR A 275 4.63 1.94 -0.12
CA TYR A 275 3.24 2.17 0.27
C TYR A 275 2.77 3.57 -0.12
N GLN A 276 1.47 3.85 0.02
CA GLN A 276 0.99 5.22 -0.05
C GLN A 276 0.84 5.79 1.36
N THR A 277 1.57 6.86 1.61
CA THR A 277 1.44 7.68 2.82
C THR A 277 0.01 8.22 2.90
N ASP A 278 -0.62 8.12 4.07
CA ASP A 278 -1.96 8.66 4.25
C ASP A 278 -1.97 10.19 4.30
N ALA A 279 -3.15 10.76 4.08
CA ALA A 279 -3.35 12.20 4.11
C ALA A 279 -3.95 12.68 5.44
N LYS A 280 -3.58 12.05 6.57
CA LYS A 280 -4.12 12.34 7.91
C LYS A 280 -3.41 13.55 8.54
N SER A 281 -2.81 13.37 9.71
CA SER A 281 -2.27 14.44 10.57
C SER A 281 -1.01 15.11 10.02
N SER A 282 -0.34 14.49 9.05
CA SER A 282 0.90 15.01 8.48
C SER A 282 0.68 16.02 7.35
N VAL A 283 -0.52 16.11 6.79
CA VAL A 283 -0.84 17.02 5.69
C VAL A 283 -1.26 18.38 6.24
N ILE A 284 -0.50 19.43 5.93
CA ILE A 284 -0.75 20.79 6.46
C ILE A 284 -1.63 21.62 5.51
N ASN A 285 -1.51 21.43 4.20
CA ASN A 285 -2.15 22.26 3.16
C ASN A 285 -3.29 21.55 2.41
N GLY A 286 -3.68 20.34 2.84
CA GLY A 286 -4.66 19.49 2.17
C GLY A 286 -4.15 18.76 0.91
N SER A 287 -2.89 18.97 0.51
CA SER A 287 -2.32 18.37 -0.71
C SER A 287 -2.16 16.86 -0.61
N LEU A 288 -2.32 16.20 -1.76
CA LEU A 288 -2.02 14.79 -1.96
C LEU A 288 -0.66 14.55 -2.65
N ASP A 289 0.20 15.56 -2.74
CA ASP A 289 1.42 15.54 -3.56
C ASP A 289 2.37 14.36 -3.30
N ILE A 290 2.64 14.00 -2.04
CA ILE A 290 3.56 12.91 -1.71
C ILE A 290 2.96 11.53 -2.05
N GLY A 291 1.70 11.28 -1.70
CA GLY A 291 0.97 10.07 -2.04
C GLY A 291 0.77 9.90 -3.56
N MET A 292 0.52 11.00 -4.26
CA MET A 292 0.47 11.04 -5.73
C MET A 292 1.86 10.78 -6.35
N ALA A 293 2.94 11.31 -5.77
CA ALA A 293 4.30 11.02 -6.19
C ALA A 293 4.63 9.52 -6.10
N GLN A 294 4.26 8.88 -4.98
CA GLN A 294 4.46 7.45 -4.75
C GLN A 294 3.67 6.60 -5.77
N TRP A 295 2.43 6.99 -6.06
CA TRP A 295 1.61 6.32 -7.07
C TRP A 295 2.15 6.50 -8.49
N GLU A 296 2.53 7.72 -8.88
CA GLU A 296 3.08 8.00 -10.21
C GLU A 296 4.41 7.27 -10.44
N LEU A 297 5.32 7.24 -9.45
CA LEU A 297 6.58 6.49 -9.56
C LEU A 297 6.32 4.99 -9.78
N ALA A 298 5.35 4.42 -9.05
CA ALA A 298 4.95 3.03 -9.21
C ALA A 298 4.28 2.74 -10.57
N GLN A 299 3.95 3.74 -11.38
CA GLN A 299 3.51 3.59 -12.78
C GLN A 299 4.63 3.87 -13.78
N GLU A 300 5.52 4.81 -13.50
CA GLU A 300 6.62 5.22 -14.37
C GLU A 300 7.81 4.25 -14.37
N GLU A 301 8.11 3.64 -13.23
CA GLU A 301 9.41 2.98 -13.02
C GLU A 301 9.33 1.45 -13.03
N SER A 302 10.27 0.79 -13.71
CA SER A 302 10.41 -0.68 -13.61
C SER A 302 10.84 -1.10 -12.21
N ASN A 303 10.43 -2.30 -11.79
CA ASN A 303 10.63 -2.89 -10.47
C ASN A 303 10.12 -2.02 -9.31
N TRP A 304 9.22 -1.08 -9.57
CA TRP A 304 8.57 -0.26 -8.55
C TRP A 304 7.10 -0.62 -8.44
N TYR A 305 6.68 -0.95 -7.23
CA TYR A 305 5.32 -1.38 -6.92
C TYR A 305 4.78 -0.62 -5.72
N LEU A 306 3.55 -0.14 -5.81
CA LEU A 306 2.83 0.46 -4.69
C LEU A 306 1.93 -0.62 -4.07
N ALA A 307 2.12 -0.97 -2.81
CA ALA A 307 1.34 -2.03 -2.18
C ALA A 307 -0.12 -1.63 -1.93
N GLY A 308 -0.35 -0.36 -1.56
CA GLY A 308 -1.65 0.19 -1.21
C GLY A 308 -1.52 1.31 -0.17
N PRO A 309 -2.64 1.89 0.27
CA PRO A 309 -2.66 2.91 1.31
C PRO A 309 -2.49 2.32 2.71
N VAL A 310 -2.06 3.15 3.66
CA VAL A 310 -1.93 2.77 5.09
C VAL A 310 -3.12 3.17 5.96
N TYR A 311 -4.03 4.01 5.46
CA TYR A 311 -5.16 4.51 6.24
C TYR A 311 -6.15 3.47 6.79
N PRO A 312 -6.36 2.26 6.20
CA PRO A 312 -7.50 1.42 6.61
C PRO A 312 -7.24 0.53 7.83
N TYR A 313 -6.00 0.50 8.35
CA TYR A 313 -5.59 -0.40 9.42
C TYR A 313 -5.65 0.26 10.80
N VAL A 314 -5.80 -0.57 11.83
CA VAL A 314 -5.86 -0.09 13.23
C VAL A 314 -4.58 0.64 13.66
N ASP A 315 -4.75 1.82 14.26
CA ASP A 315 -3.65 2.74 14.61
C ASP A 315 -3.73 3.25 16.07
N LYS A 316 -2.66 3.91 16.51
CA LYS A 316 -2.53 4.62 17.79
C LYS A 316 -2.60 6.15 17.61
N GLY A 317 -3.25 6.62 16.54
CA GLY A 317 -3.38 8.03 16.15
C GLY A 317 -2.40 8.42 15.04
N THR A 318 -1.10 8.34 15.30
CA THR A 318 -0.06 8.68 14.31
C THR A 318 0.58 7.46 13.66
N HIS A 319 0.88 6.45 14.48
CA HIS A 319 1.52 5.22 14.04
C HIS A 319 0.54 4.05 14.10
N LEU A 320 0.76 3.04 13.26
CA LEU A 320 -0.03 1.81 13.34
C LEU A 320 0.10 1.16 14.72
N SER A 321 -0.96 0.47 15.15
CA SER A 321 -0.87 -0.43 16.30
C SER A 321 -0.05 -1.67 15.94
N ALA A 322 0.32 -2.50 16.91
CA ALA A 322 0.98 -3.77 16.64
C ALA A 322 0.20 -4.64 15.64
N ASN A 323 -1.14 -4.73 15.80
CA ASN A 323 -2.00 -5.42 14.83
C ASN A 323 -2.01 -4.72 13.47
N GLY A 324 -1.96 -3.39 13.44
CA GLY A 324 -1.91 -2.60 12.20
C GLY A 324 -0.63 -2.86 11.41
N TYR A 325 0.53 -2.86 12.06
CA TYR A 325 1.80 -3.20 11.43
C TYR A 325 1.83 -4.63 10.91
N ARG A 326 1.33 -5.60 11.70
CA ARG A 326 1.26 -6.99 11.26
C ARG A 326 0.31 -7.15 10.07
N TRP A 327 -0.85 -6.52 10.10
CA TRP A 327 -1.85 -6.55 9.03
C TRP A 327 -1.30 -5.93 7.74
N PHE A 328 -0.78 -4.71 7.80
CA PHE A 328 -0.17 -4.09 6.63
C PHE A 328 1.06 -4.86 6.14
N GLY A 329 1.84 -5.44 7.05
CA GLY A 329 2.91 -6.37 6.71
C GLY A 329 2.41 -7.54 5.87
N GLN A 330 1.29 -8.18 6.25
CA GLN A 330 0.70 -9.26 5.45
C GLN A 330 0.27 -8.77 4.05
N MET A 331 -0.19 -7.53 3.90
CA MET A 331 -0.42 -6.92 2.58
C MET A 331 0.86 -6.76 1.77
N LEU A 332 1.95 -6.27 2.37
CA LEU A 332 3.26 -6.22 1.70
C LEU A 332 3.72 -7.62 1.26
N GLY A 333 3.51 -8.64 2.08
CA GLY A 333 3.85 -10.03 1.76
C GLY A 333 3.04 -10.61 0.61
N LYS A 334 1.74 -10.29 0.53
CA LYS A 334 0.87 -10.62 -0.62
C LYS A 334 1.42 -10.01 -1.92
N VAL A 335 1.77 -8.73 -1.89
CA VAL A 335 2.34 -8.01 -3.05
C VAL A 335 3.72 -8.55 -3.41
N TYR A 336 4.58 -8.79 -2.42
CA TYR A 336 5.90 -9.41 -2.63
C TYR A 336 5.78 -10.77 -3.32
N ASN A 337 4.88 -11.63 -2.85
CA ASN A 337 4.64 -12.92 -3.50
C ASN A 337 4.23 -12.72 -4.97
N GLN A 338 3.32 -11.79 -5.25
CA GLN A 338 2.88 -11.54 -6.62
C GLN A 338 4.02 -11.07 -7.54
N VAL A 339 4.84 -10.11 -7.09
CA VAL A 339 5.83 -9.47 -7.96
C VAL A 339 7.17 -10.19 -8.01
N VAL A 340 7.59 -10.86 -6.92
CA VAL A 340 8.89 -11.55 -6.83
C VAL A 340 8.78 -13.05 -7.04
N VAL A 341 7.81 -13.71 -6.39
CA VAL A 341 7.67 -15.17 -6.45
C VAL A 341 7.00 -15.59 -7.74
N GLU A 342 5.86 -14.98 -8.04
CA GLU A 342 5.04 -15.33 -9.20
C GLU A 342 5.47 -14.56 -10.45
N GLN A 343 6.32 -13.54 -10.30
CA GLN A 343 6.79 -12.69 -11.40
C GLN A 343 5.60 -12.16 -12.21
N ARG A 344 4.70 -11.46 -11.50
CA ARG A 344 3.49 -10.85 -12.06
C ARG A 344 3.49 -9.34 -11.82
N GLY A 345 2.66 -8.62 -12.58
CA GLY A 345 2.45 -7.20 -12.36
C GLY A 345 1.62 -6.93 -11.11
N TRP A 346 1.72 -5.70 -10.59
CA TRP A 346 0.92 -5.24 -9.47
C TRP A 346 0.63 -3.74 -9.56
N GLN A 347 -0.62 -3.37 -9.27
CA GLN A 347 -1.05 -2.03 -8.92
C GLN A 347 -2.18 -2.19 -7.87
N PRO A 348 -2.27 -1.35 -6.84
CA PRO A 348 -3.37 -1.41 -5.89
C PRO A 348 -4.64 -0.84 -6.55
N LEU A 349 -5.80 -0.99 -5.91
CA LEU A 349 -7.02 -0.36 -6.39
C LEU A 349 -6.79 1.15 -6.59
N SER A 350 -7.07 1.65 -7.80
CA SER A 350 -6.76 3.02 -8.20
C SER A 350 -7.64 3.49 -9.36
N PRO A 351 -7.90 4.79 -9.49
CA PRO A 351 -8.67 5.31 -10.62
C PRO A 351 -7.88 5.20 -11.93
N ARG A 352 -8.61 5.07 -13.04
CA ARG A 352 -8.07 5.08 -14.42
C ARG A 352 -8.43 6.36 -15.15
N ARG A 353 -9.71 6.75 -15.08
CA ARG A 353 -10.24 7.99 -15.68
C ARG A 353 -11.54 8.40 -15.01
N ALA A 354 -11.90 9.67 -15.15
CA ALA A 354 -13.20 10.21 -14.79
C ALA A 354 -13.76 10.98 -15.99
N THR A 355 -15.06 10.85 -16.21
CA THR A 355 -15.78 11.58 -17.29
C THR A 355 -17.02 12.25 -16.71
N VAL A 356 -17.38 13.43 -17.19
CA VAL A 356 -18.49 14.23 -16.67
C VAL A 356 -19.50 14.61 -17.77
N GLU A 357 -20.79 14.50 -17.45
CA GLU A 357 -21.90 15.07 -18.24
C GLU A 357 -22.97 15.65 -17.31
N GLY A 358 -23.23 16.95 -17.44
CA GLY A 358 -24.16 17.66 -16.56
C GLY A 358 -23.73 17.55 -15.09
N ARG A 359 -24.51 16.81 -14.30
CA ARG A 359 -24.27 16.57 -12.86
C ARG A 359 -23.74 15.17 -12.55
N GLU A 360 -23.51 14.35 -13.57
CA GLU A 360 -23.04 12.98 -13.43
C GLU A 360 -21.54 12.88 -13.74
N ILE A 361 -20.81 12.21 -12.86
CA ILE A 361 -19.42 11.82 -13.05
C ILE A 361 -19.34 10.30 -13.02
N LEU A 362 -18.81 9.71 -14.10
CA LEU A 362 -18.47 8.29 -14.17
C LEU A 362 -16.97 8.09 -13.97
N MET A 363 -16.61 7.28 -12.98
CA MET A 363 -15.22 6.96 -12.65
C MET A 363 -14.92 5.49 -12.94
N ASP A 364 -13.87 5.27 -13.72
CA ASP A 364 -13.36 3.94 -14.06
C ASP A 364 -12.18 3.57 -13.18
N PHE A 365 -12.16 2.35 -12.66
CA PHE A 365 -11.11 1.89 -11.75
C PHE A 365 -10.33 0.71 -12.31
N HIS A 366 -9.06 0.65 -11.94
CA HIS A 366 -8.29 -0.58 -11.91
C HIS A 366 -8.69 -1.31 -10.63
N VAL A 367 -9.39 -2.43 -10.78
CA VAL A 367 -9.81 -3.27 -9.65
C VAL A 367 -9.07 -4.60 -9.72
N PRO A 368 -8.09 -4.86 -8.83
CA PRO A 368 -7.31 -6.09 -8.88
C PRO A 368 -8.19 -7.35 -8.75
N HIS A 369 -9.17 -7.31 -7.85
CA HIS A 369 -10.17 -8.36 -7.65
C HIS A 369 -11.59 -7.78 -7.65
N PRO A 370 -12.25 -7.65 -8.81
CA PRO A 370 -13.61 -7.12 -8.88
C PRO A 370 -14.63 -7.99 -8.12
N PRO A 371 -15.76 -7.42 -7.64
CA PRO A 371 -16.20 -6.04 -7.83
C PRO A 371 -15.65 -5.03 -6.81
N LEU A 372 -15.86 -3.75 -7.08
CA LEU A 372 -15.76 -2.66 -6.10
C LEU A 372 -16.78 -2.85 -4.96
N ALA A 373 -16.37 -2.51 -3.75
CA ALA A 373 -17.21 -2.51 -2.56
C ALA A 373 -16.82 -1.36 -1.62
N PHE A 374 -17.73 -1.04 -0.70
CA PHE A 374 -17.50 -0.06 0.37
C PHE A 374 -17.50 -0.75 1.73
N SER A 375 -16.50 -0.43 2.56
CA SER A 375 -16.45 -0.81 3.97
C SER A 375 -15.82 0.32 4.79
N GLU A 376 -16.23 0.42 6.05
CA GLU A 376 -15.64 1.38 6.98
C GLU A 376 -14.17 1.02 7.29
N PRO A 377 -13.20 1.95 7.08
CA PRO A 377 -11.83 1.75 7.53
C PRO A 377 -11.74 1.82 9.06
N TYR A 378 -10.64 1.31 9.62
CA TYR A 378 -10.32 1.55 11.03
C TYR A 378 -9.59 2.88 11.20
N ILE A 379 -10.13 3.75 12.04
CA ILE A 379 -9.47 4.98 12.51
C ILE A 379 -9.21 4.80 14.00
N GLY A 380 -7.93 4.72 14.40
CA GLY A 380 -7.57 4.18 15.70
C GLY A 380 -7.97 2.71 15.80
N HIS A 381 -8.84 2.38 16.77
CA HIS A 381 -9.35 1.02 16.99
C HIS A 381 -10.85 0.88 16.72
N LYS A 382 -11.44 1.80 15.93
CA LYS A 382 -12.88 1.80 15.62
C LYS A 382 -13.09 1.89 14.13
N THR A 383 -14.10 1.20 13.63
CA THR A 383 -14.59 1.46 12.28
C THR A 383 -15.26 2.83 12.25
N GLN A 384 -15.10 3.55 11.14
CA GLN A 384 -15.65 4.88 11.00
C GLN A 384 -16.21 5.08 9.59
N MET A 385 -17.48 5.52 9.52
CA MET A 385 -18.04 6.07 8.30
C MET A 385 -17.32 7.39 7.93
N ILE A 386 -16.95 7.50 6.67
CA ILE A 386 -16.28 8.66 6.08
C ILE A 386 -17.29 9.42 5.22
N GLU A 387 -17.32 10.75 5.35
CA GLU A 387 -18.21 11.60 4.55
C GLU A 387 -18.06 11.26 3.05
N ASN A 388 -19.19 10.98 2.40
CA ASN A 388 -19.25 10.59 0.98
C ASN A 388 -18.27 9.45 0.63
N TYR A 389 -18.08 8.46 1.50
CA TYR A 389 -17.14 7.34 1.31
C TYR A 389 -15.67 7.77 1.12
N GLY A 390 -15.32 9.01 1.46
CA GLY A 390 -14.01 9.61 1.25
C GLY A 390 -13.88 10.47 -0.01
N PHE A 391 -14.95 10.72 -0.77
CA PHE A 391 -14.92 11.57 -1.97
C PHE A 391 -15.22 13.05 -1.67
N VAL A 392 -14.40 13.93 -2.24
CA VAL A 392 -14.61 15.38 -2.25
C VAL A 392 -14.60 15.86 -3.70
N ILE A 393 -15.67 16.54 -4.11
CA ILE A 393 -15.78 17.12 -5.45
C ILE A 393 -15.64 18.64 -5.34
N THR A 394 -14.78 19.22 -6.17
CA THR A 394 -14.67 20.67 -6.33
C THR A 394 -14.78 21.06 -7.80
N ASP A 395 -15.31 22.23 -8.10
CA ASP A 395 -15.31 22.84 -9.42
C ASP A 395 -14.64 24.23 -9.36
N ASP A 396 -14.75 25.04 -10.42
CA ASP A 396 -14.14 26.39 -10.47
C ASP A 396 -14.73 27.36 -9.41
N GLN A 397 -15.86 27.03 -8.78
CA GLN A 397 -16.50 27.80 -7.72
C GLN A 397 -16.27 27.24 -6.31
N GLY A 398 -15.66 26.05 -6.17
CA GLY A 398 -15.27 25.47 -4.89
C GLY A 398 -15.90 24.09 -4.63
N LYS A 399 -16.10 23.72 -3.36
CA LYS A 399 -16.65 22.41 -2.97
C LYS A 399 -18.10 22.27 -3.46
N VAL A 400 -18.38 21.16 -4.15
CA VAL A 400 -19.68 20.83 -4.72
C VAL A 400 -20.35 19.76 -3.83
N PRO A 401 -21.62 19.93 -3.42
CA PRO A 401 -22.34 18.90 -2.68
C PRO A 401 -22.51 17.61 -3.49
N VAL A 402 -22.29 16.46 -2.86
CA VAL A 402 -22.53 15.15 -3.46
C VAL A 402 -23.94 14.68 -3.11
N GLU A 403 -24.75 14.35 -4.11
CA GLU A 403 -26.09 13.76 -3.92
C GLU A 403 -26.02 12.25 -3.73
N SER A 404 -25.21 11.56 -4.54
CA SER A 404 -25.07 10.11 -4.42
C SER A 404 -23.78 9.58 -5.03
N ILE A 405 -23.31 8.46 -4.48
CA ILE A 405 -22.20 7.66 -5.02
C ILE A 405 -22.67 6.21 -5.06
N LYS A 406 -22.55 5.57 -6.23
CA LYS A 406 -23.01 4.19 -6.45
C LYS A 406 -22.00 3.40 -7.26
N VAL A 407 -21.79 2.14 -6.88
CA VAL A 407 -21.20 1.13 -7.77
C VAL A 407 -22.24 0.81 -8.84
N VAL A 408 -21.95 1.14 -10.11
CA VAL A 408 -22.86 0.89 -11.25
C VAL A 408 -22.39 -0.27 -12.13
N ALA A 409 -21.15 -0.69 -11.95
CA ALA A 409 -20.61 -1.96 -12.44
C ALA A 409 -19.42 -2.37 -11.57
N ASP A 410 -18.90 -3.59 -11.75
CA ASP A 410 -17.81 -4.14 -10.94
C ASP A 410 -16.56 -3.25 -10.85
N THR A 411 -16.36 -2.34 -11.82
CA THR A 411 -15.20 -1.44 -11.89
C THR A 411 -15.55 0.02 -12.12
N VAL A 412 -16.83 0.39 -12.03
CA VAL A 412 -17.32 1.74 -12.37
C VAL A 412 -18.15 2.32 -11.23
N LEU A 413 -17.78 3.52 -10.79
CA LEU A 413 -18.59 4.33 -9.88
C LEU A 413 -19.33 5.42 -10.66
N ARG A 414 -20.57 5.69 -10.25
CA ARG A 414 -21.36 6.86 -10.63
C ARG A 414 -21.47 7.79 -9.43
N LEU A 415 -21.03 9.03 -9.60
CA LEU A 415 -21.19 10.11 -8.66
C LEU A 415 -22.17 11.13 -9.25
N VAL A 416 -23.14 11.57 -8.45
CA VAL A 416 -24.10 12.63 -8.82
C VAL A 416 -23.94 13.78 -7.86
N VAL A 417 -23.83 15.01 -8.39
CA VAL A 417 -23.67 16.23 -7.60
C VAL A 417 -24.95 17.07 -7.50
N GLY A 418 -25.05 17.87 -6.45
CA GLY A 418 -26.25 18.62 -6.05
C GLY A 418 -26.56 19.88 -6.86
N GLN A 419 -25.67 20.26 -7.75
CA GLN A 419 -25.77 21.48 -8.55
C GLN A 419 -25.03 21.30 -9.88
N ASP A 420 -25.34 22.15 -10.85
CA ASP A 420 -24.60 22.19 -12.11
C ASP A 420 -23.14 22.55 -11.85
N LEU A 421 -22.23 21.83 -12.52
CA LEU A 421 -20.79 22.01 -12.39
C LEU A 421 -20.32 23.21 -13.22
N VAL A 422 -19.39 23.99 -12.66
CA VAL A 422 -18.75 25.11 -13.36
C VAL A 422 -17.31 24.77 -13.68
N GLY A 423 -16.98 24.73 -14.98
CA GLY A 423 -15.65 24.37 -15.45
C GLY A 423 -15.36 22.88 -15.30
N THR A 424 -14.08 22.53 -15.11
CA THR A 424 -13.63 21.14 -15.05
C THR A 424 -13.61 20.66 -13.59
N PRO A 425 -14.48 19.73 -13.18
CA PRO A 425 -14.50 19.27 -11.81
C PRO A 425 -13.24 18.47 -11.46
N THR A 426 -12.76 18.68 -10.24
CA THR A 426 -11.70 17.91 -9.61
C THR A 426 -12.29 16.98 -8.56
N ILE A 427 -11.93 15.71 -8.63
CA ILE A 427 -12.29 14.66 -7.69
C ILE A 427 -11.08 14.37 -6.82
N ARG A 428 -11.25 14.49 -5.50
CA ARG A 428 -10.31 14.00 -4.49
C ARG A 428 -10.90 12.82 -3.76
N TYR A 429 -10.06 11.85 -3.42
CA TYR A 429 -10.44 10.70 -2.60
C TYR A 429 -9.43 10.48 -1.49
N ALA A 430 -9.91 10.17 -0.28
CA ALA A 430 -9.12 9.96 0.92
C ALA A 430 -8.15 11.11 1.23
N SER A 431 -8.58 12.33 0.96
CA SER A 431 -7.82 13.55 1.23
C SER A 431 -7.95 14.01 2.68
N HIS A 432 -7.17 15.00 3.07
CA HIS A 432 -7.18 15.54 4.43
C HIS A 432 -8.57 16.04 4.86
N GLU A 433 -9.36 16.61 3.95
CA GLU A 433 -10.70 17.15 4.24
C GLU A 433 -11.69 16.09 4.74
N VAL A 434 -11.48 14.81 4.41
CA VAL A 434 -12.29 13.68 4.86
C VAL A 434 -11.55 12.82 5.90
N GLY A 435 -10.47 13.36 6.49
CA GLY A 435 -9.68 12.68 7.52
C GLY A 435 -8.65 11.69 6.97
N GLY A 436 -8.23 11.82 5.71
CA GLY A 436 -7.14 11.05 5.14
C GLY A 436 -7.46 9.57 4.88
N ALA A 437 -8.74 9.22 4.79
CA ALA A 437 -9.23 7.86 4.61
C ALA A 437 -10.43 7.81 3.66
N GLY A 438 -10.75 6.62 3.16
CA GLY A 438 -11.96 6.38 2.38
C GLY A 438 -12.44 4.95 2.51
N GLU A 439 -13.59 4.64 1.94
CA GLU A 439 -14.28 3.36 2.15
C GLU A 439 -14.16 2.38 0.98
N LEU A 440 -13.61 2.81 -0.16
CA LEU A 440 -13.56 2.02 -1.38
C LEU A 440 -12.45 0.97 -1.34
N HIS A 441 -12.82 -0.29 -1.57
CA HIS A 441 -11.90 -1.41 -1.72
C HIS A 441 -12.41 -2.38 -2.81
N ASP A 442 -11.60 -3.36 -3.16
CA ASP A 442 -11.99 -4.46 -4.04
C ASP A 442 -12.49 -5.68 -3.27
N SER A 443 -12.96 -6.71 -3.95
CA SER A 443 -13.56 -7.90 -3.32
C SER A 443 -12.58 -9.05 -3.15
N ASP A 444 -11.28 -8.78 -2.99
CA ASP A 444 -10.28 -9.83 -2.83
C ASP A 444 -10.57 -10.69 -1.57
N PRO A 445 -10.81 -12.02 -1.72
CA PRO A 445 -11.16 -12.88 -0.61
C PRO A 445 -9.95 -13.32 0.22
N THR A 446 -8.74 -12.88 -0.13
CA THR A 446 -7.52 -13.28 0.56
C THR A 446 -7.58 -12.85 2.03
N VAL A 447 -7.23 -13.77 2.92
CA VAL A 447 -7.03 -13.50 4.34
C VAL A 447 -5.59 -13.81 4.74
N ALA A 448 -5.10 -13.09 5.74
CA ALA A 448 -3.81 -13.32 6.36
C ALA A 448 -3.79 -14.67 7.11
N ASP A 449 -2.60 -15.18 7.34
CA ASP A 449 -2.37 -16.33 8.23
C ASP A 449 -2.39 -15.92 9.71
N ALA A 450 -1.96 -14.68 9.97
CA ALA A 450 -1.96 -14.11 11.30
C ALA A 450 -3.37 -13.64 11.69
N ASN A 451 -3.75 -13.94 12.93
CA ASN A 451 -5.00 -13.49 13.53
C ASN A 451 -4.80 -12.21 14.32
N TYR A 452 -5.81 -11.35 14.43
CA TYR A 452 -5.78 -10.22 15.34
C TYR A 452 -5.66 -10.71 16.79
N GLU A 453 -4.79 -10.09 17.58
CA GLU A 453 -4.56 -10.44 18.98
C GLU A 453 -4.82 -9.26 19.91
N PHE A 454 -5.33 -9.55 21.10
CA PHE A 454 -5.49 -8.57 22.17
C PHE A 454 -4.74 -9.06 23.41
N LEU A 455 -3.68 -8.32 23.79
CA LEU A 455 -2.78 -8.64 24.90
C LEU A 455 -2.83 -7.54 25.97
N PRO A 456 -3.88 -7.51 26.82
CA PRO A 456 -4.05 -6.46 27.83
C PRO A 456 -2.90 -6.45 28.85
N ASP A 457 -2.39 -7.64 29.20
CA ASP A 457 -1.28 -7.80 30.15
C ASP A 457 0.08 -7.33 29.59
N GLU A 458 0.12 -6.94 28.30
CA GLU A 458 1.29 -6.39 27.63
C GLU A 458 1.05 -4.95 27.13
N GLY A 459 0.19 -4.22 27.82
CA GLY A 459 0.00 -2.79 27.62
C GLY A 459 -0.88 -2.42 26.42
N MET A 460 -1.59 -3.38 25.81
CA MET A 460 -2.63 -3.01 24.84
C MET A 460 -3.78 -2.29 25.54
N PRO A 461 -4.21 -1.12 25.03
CA PRO A 461 -5.31 -0.37 25.64
C PRO A 461 -6.64 -1.11 25.39
N GLU A 462 -7.63 -0.94 26.27
CA GLU A 462 -8.93 -1.64 26.18
C GLU A 462 -9.61 -1.46 24.81
N GLN A 463 -9.45 -0.30 24.17
CA GLN A 463 -10.04 -0.02 22.86
C GLN A 463 -9.48 -0.94 21.76
N ALA A 464 -8.30 -1.54 21.96
CA ALA A 464 -7.74 -2.54 21.04
C ALA A 464 -8.44 -3.89 21.09
N ASN A 465 -9.33 -4.13 22.06
CA ASN A 465 -10.17 -5.33 22.12
C ASN A 465 -11.37 -5.22 21.17
N ILE A 466 -11.12 -5.40 19.89
CA ILE A 466 -12.15 -5.29 18.84
C ILE A 466 -12.79 -6.67 18.65
N GLU A 467 -13.99 -6.88 19.21
CA GLU A 467 -14.73 -8.17 19.13
C GLU A 467 -14.85 -8.71 17.70
N ALA A 468 -15.03 -7.83 16.72
CA ALA A 468 -15.11 -8.20 15.32
C ALA A 468 -13.82 -8.81 14.77
N LEU A 469 -12.66 -8.50 15.34
CA LEU A 469 -11.34 -8.92 14.84
C LEU A 469 -10.64 -9.94 15.74
N VAL A 470 -10.73 -9.84 17.07
CA VAL A 470 -9.95 -10.68 18.00
C VAL A 470 -10.11 -12.17 17.67
N GLY A 471 -8.97 -12.84 17.47
CA GLY A 471 -8.88 -14.27 17.13
C GLY A 471 -9.18 -14.60 15.66
N LYS A 472 -9.45 -13.62 14.80
CA LYS A 472 -9.76 -13.81 13.37
C LYS A 472 -8.62 -13.34 12.47
N PRO A 473 -8.46 -13.95 11.29
CA PRO A 473 -7.43 -13.54 10.35
C PRO A 473 -7.71 -12.14 9.80
N TYR A 474 -6.66 -11.41 9.48
CA TYR A 474 -6.81 -10.10 8.85
C TYR A 474 -7.34 -10.23 7.41
N PRO A 475 -8.37 -9.47 7.01
CA PRO A 475 -8.81 -9.45 5.62
C PRO A 475 -7.84 -8.62 4.77
N LEU A 476 -7.52 -9.08 3.56
CA LEU A 476 -6.47 -8.50 2.72
C LEU A 476 -7.05 -7.92 1.42
N GLN A 477 -8.19 -7.23 1.51
CA GLN A 477 -8.75 -6.49 0.39
C GLN A 477 -7.80 -5.36 -0.05
N ASN A 478 -7.84 -5.03 -1.33
CA ASN A 478 -7.05 -3.94 -1.89
C ASN A 478 -7.86 -2.64 -1.78
N TRP A 479 -7.53 -1.84 -0.78
CA TRP A 479 -8.11 -0.52 -0.56
C TRP A 479 -7.66 0.48 -1.62
N SER A 480 -8.56 1.40 -2.02
CA SER A 480 -8.25 2.43 -3.00
C SER A 480 -7.21 3.38 -2.43
N ILE A 481 -6.18 3.66 -3.22
CA ILE A 481 -5.25 4.76 -2.95
C ILE A 481 -6.00 6.10 -2.85
N ALA A 482 -5.44 7.04 -2.10
CA ALA A 482 -5.77 8.46 -2.18
C ALA A 482 -5.35 9.01 -3.55
N PHE A 483 -6.17 9.90 -4.11
CA PHE A 483 -5.89 10.52 -5.40
C PHE A 483 -6.57 11.88 -5.57
N GLU A 484 -6.02 12.66 -6.49
CA GLU A 484 -6.66 13.84 -7.07
C GLU A 484 -6.66 13.67 -8.59
N MET A 485 -7.80 13.89 -9.25
CA MET A 485 -7.90 13.87 -10.70
C MET A 485 -9.02 14.77 -11.22
N GLN A 486 -8.89 15.24 -12.46
CA GLN A 486 -9.93 15.97 -13.16
C GLN A 486 -10.79 15.03 -14.01
N ALA A 487 -12.08 15.34 -14.16
CA ALA A 487 -12.94 14.65 -15.12
C ALA A 487 -12.81 15.28 -16.52
N VAL A 488 -12.92 14.45 -17.55
CA VAL A 488 -12.98 14.90 -18.94
C VAL A 488 -14.44 15.01 -19.39
N ASP A 489 -14.79 16.04 -20.15
CA ASP A 489 -16.15 16.22 -20.66
C ASP A 489 -16.57 15.06 -21.57
N GLY A 490 -17.81 14.58 -21.41
CA GLY A 490 -18.42 13.53 -22.23
C GLY A 490 -18.14 12.12 -21.72
N HIS A 491 -19.19 11.31 -21.55
CA HIS A 491 -19.09 9.93 -21.10
C HIS A 491 -18.54 8.98 -22.18
N ASP A 492 -18.70 9.37 -23.45
CA ASP A 492 -18.17 8.65 -24.62
C ASP A 492 -16.73 9.02 -24.99
N SER A 493 -16.12 9.95 -24.26
CA SER A 493 -14.75 10.40 -24.51
C SER A 493 -13.78 9.23 -24.36
N ALA A 494 -13.17 8.84 -25.49
CA ALA A 494 -12.16 7.79 -25.51
C ALA A 494 -10.92 8.24 -24.70
N PRO A 495 -10.22 7.31 -24.02
CA PRO A 495 -8.97 7.62 -23.33
C PRO A 495 -7.88 8.12 -24.28
#